data_AF-A0A916RD56-F1
#
_entry.id   AF-A0A916RD56-F1
#
_cell.length_a   1.000
_cell.length_b   1.000
_cell.length_c   1.000
_cell.angle_alpha   90.00
_cell.angle_beta   90.00
_cell.angle_gamma   90.00
#
_symmetry.space_group_name_H-M   'P 1'
#
loop_
_entity.id
_entity.type
_entity.pdbx_description
1 polymer ?
#
loop_
_entity_poly.entity_id
_entity_poly.type
_entity_poly.pdbx_seq_one_letter_code
_entity_poly.pdbx_strand_id
1 'polypeptide(L)'
;MKIKLLRYQKLLIKYSKNPGNRILIIADQFEQLYTFCTDGETRYKFINALLQTFQNSTEKSFLSTKLITAIGTNFLENAEFHKPLADVLKKDGITLEQMKSNQLREVIEKPTQKLGIEVEKRLV
;
A
#
# COMPACT_ATOMS: atom_id res chain seq x y z
N MET A 1 -12.23 -2.69 -16.59
CA MET A 1 -12.00 -2.74 -15.11
C MET A 1 -12.50 -4.03 -14.46
N LYS A 2 -13.77 -4.46 -14.65
CA LYS A 2 -14.36 -5.66 -14.02
C LYS A 2 -13.62 -6.99 -14.24
N ILE A 3 -13.05 -7.23 -15.43
CA ILE A 3 -12.37 -8.50 -15.77
C ILE A 3 -11.06 -8.69 -14.97
N LYS A 4 -10.29 -7.61 -14.75
CA LYS A 4 -9.05 -7.68 -13.94
C LYS A 4 -9.36 -8.02 -12.48
N LEU A 5 -10.42 -7.42 -11.93
CA LEU A 5 -10.82 -7.63 -10.53
C LEU A 5 -11.23 -9.09 -10.26
N LEU A 6 -12.02 -9.68 -11.14
CA LEU A 6 -12.43 -11.09 -11.05
C LEU A 6 -11.24 -12.06 -11.15
N ARG A 7 -10.23 -11.72 -11.94
CA ARG A 7 -8.99 -12.51 -12.03
C ARG A 7 -8.23 -12.52 -10.70
N TYR A 8 -8.10 -11.38 -10.03
CA TYR A 8 -7.40 -11.29 -8.75
C TYR A 8 -8.14 -12.01 -7.63
N GLN A 9 -9.47 -11.90 -7.57
CA GLN A 9 -10.28 -12.65 -6.60
C GLN A 9 -10.10 -14.17 -6.75
N LYS A 10 -10.11 -14.68 -7.99
CA LYS A 10 -9.86 -16.11 -8.26
C LYS A 10 -8.46 -16.55 -7.84
N LEU A 11 -7.44 -15.72 -8.05
CA LEU A 11 -6.07 -16.01 -7.59
C LEU A 11 -6.00 -16.05 -6.06
N LEU A 12 -6.58 -15.06 -5.38
CA LEU A 12 -6.61 -15.03 -3.91
C LEU A 12 -7.31 -16.26 -3.34
N ILE A 13 -8.48 -16.64 -3.89
CA ILE A 13 -9.22 -17.85 -3.49
C ILE A 13 -8.41 -19.12 -3.77
N LYS A 14 -7.67 -19.19 -4.89
CA LYS A 14 -6.84 -20.35 -5.22
C LYS A 14 -5.71 -20.51 -4.20
N TYR A 15 -4.98 -19.42 -3.91
CA TYR A 15 -3.86 -19.46 -2.99
C TYR A 15 -4.28 -19.57 -1.52
N SER A 16 -5.49 -19.11 -1.18
CA SER A 16 -6.04 -19.21 0.17
C SER A 16 -6.46 -20.61 0.59
N LYS A 17 -6.73 -21.49 -0.37
CA LYS A 17 -7.20 -22.85 -0.12
C LYS A 17 -6.08 -23.84 0.20
N ASN A 18 -4.82 -23.42 0.09
CA ASN A 18 -3.67 -24.28 0.37
C ASN A 18 -3.12 -24.01 1.77
N PRO A 19 -3.25 -24.97 2.70
CA PRO A 19 -2.64 -24.91 4.02
C PRO A 19 -1.13 -24.65 3.92
N GLY A 20 -0.67 -23.50 4.43
CA GLY A 20 0.75 -23.11 4.43
C GLY A 20 1.10 -21.94 3.52
N ASN A 21 0.19 -21.52 2.63
CA ASN A 21 0.43 -20.34 1.81
C ASN A 21 0.21 -19.05 2.63
N ARG A 22 1.22 -18.17 2.61
CA ARG A 22 1.10 -16.79 3.07
C ARG A 22 0.87 -15.88 1.87
N ILE A 23 -0.13 -15.02 1.93
CA ILE A 23 -0.42 -14.06 0.85
C ILE A 23 0.02 -12.67 1.32
N LEU A 24 0.91 -12.04 0.57
CA LEU A 24 1.25 -10.63 0.77
C LEU A 24 0.62 -9.80 -0.34
N ILE A 25 -0.21 -8.83 0.05
CA ILE A 25 -0.79 -7.84 -0.84
C ILE A 25 0.02 -6.55 -0.66
N ILE A 26 0.48 -5.98 -1.76
CA ILE A 26 1.14 -4.67 -1.79
C ILE A 26 0.22 -3.71 -2.55
N ALA A 27 -0.19 -2.65 -1.88
CA ALA A 27 -0.99 -1.58 -2.46
C ALA A 27 -0.15 -0.29 -2.44
N ASP A 28 0.40 0.06 -3.59
CA ASP A 28 1.05 1.36 -3.79
C ASP A 28 -0.01 2.43 -4.10
N GLN A 29 0.30 3.70 -3.80
CA GLN A 29 -0.56 4.87 -4.02
C GLN A 29 -1.96 4.74 -3.39
N PHE A 30 -2.03 4.37 -2.10
CA PHE A 30 -3.31 4.20 -1.41
C PHE A 30 -4.16 5.48 -1.39
N GLU A 31 -3.50 6.64 -1.47
CA GLU A 31 -4.12 7.95 -1.54
C GLU A 31 -5.07 8.13 -2.73
N GLN A 32 -4.95 7.30 -3.77
CA GLN A 32 -5.86 7.33 -4.91
C GLN A 32 -7.33 7.11 -4.51
N LEU A 33 -7.57 6.45 -3.37
CA LEU A 33 -8.90 6.33 -2.79
C LEU A 33 -9.49 7.71 -2.46
N TYR A 34 -8.68 8.67 -2.00
CA TYR A 34 -9.15 10.00 -1.63
C TYR A 34 -9.25 10.96 -2.82
N THR A 35 -8.44 10.75 -3.87
CA THR A 35 -8.42 11.63 -5.05
C THR A 35 -9.40 11.21 -6.14
N PHE A 36 -9.52 9.91 -6.44
CA PHE A 36 -10.35 9.42 -7.55
C PHE A 36 -11.74 8.96 -7.13
N CYS A 37 -11.96 8.62 -5.86
CA CYS A 37 -13.29 8.23 -5.38
C CYS A 37 -14.06 9.45 -4.86
N THR A 38 -15.00 9.95 -5.66
CA THR A 38 -15.83 11.11 -5.30
C THR A 38 -16.90 10.78 -4.25
N ASP A 39 -17.33 9.52 -4.17
CA ASP A 39 -18.31 9.07 -3.17
C ASP A 39 -17.62 8.65 -1.86
N GLY A 40 -17.80 9.47 -0.83
CA GLY A 40 -17.25 9.22 0.50
C GLY A 40 -17.82 7.97 1.18
N GLU A 41 -19.08 7.61 0.92
CA GLU A 41 -19.71 6.43 1.53
C GLU A 41 -19.14 5.14 0.94
N THR A 42 -19.03 5.07 -0.40
CA THR A 42 -18.38 3.95 -1.09
C THR A 42 -16.93 3.79 -0.62
N ARG A 43 -16.17 4.89 -0.53
CA ARG A 43 -14.79 4.87 -0.03
C ARG A 43 -14.70 4.32 1.39
N TYR A 44 -15.58 4.80 2.29
CA TYR A 44 -15.62 4.32 3.67
C TYR A 44 -15.94 2.82 3.74
N LYS A 45 -16.98 2.37 3.04
CA LYS A 45 -17.35 0.95 2.97
C LYS A 45 -16.21 0.07 2.44
N PHE A 46 -15.50 0.55 1.41
CA PHE A 46 -14.36 -0.16 0.85
C PHE A 46 -13.22 -0.30 1.86
N ILE A 47 -12.78 0.79 2.49
CA ILE A 47 -11.69 0.77 3.48
C ILE A 47 -12.07 -0.13 4.67
N ASN A 48 -13.31 -0.04 5.15
CA ASN A 48 -13.79 -0.88 6.24
C ASN A 48 -13.77 -2.37 5.86
N ALA A 49 -14.29 -2.73 4.69
CA ALA A 49 -14.25 -4.12 4.20
C ALA A 49 -12.81 -4.64 4.01
N LEU A 50 -11.91 -3.77 3.54
CA LEU A 50 -10.49 -4.08 3.40
C LEU A 50 -9.87 -4.40 4.78
N LEU A 51 -10.05 -3.54 5.77
CA LEU A 51 -9.51 -3.74 7.13
C LEU A 51 -10.06 -5.00 7.80
N GLN A 52 -11.37 -5.25 7.70
CA GLN A 52 -12.00 -6.44 8.26
C GLN A 52 -11.43 -7.75 7.69
N THR A 53 -11.03 -7.74 6.42
CA THR A 53 -10.41 -8.90 5.76
C THR A 53 -9.10 -9.32 6.46
N PHE A 54 -8.36 -8.37 7.01
CA PHE A 54 -7.07 -8.64 7.67
C PHE A 54 -7.19 -8.80 9.19
N GLN A 55 -8.19 -8.19 9.83
CA GLN A 55 -8.43 -8.31 11.28
C GLN A 55 -8.95 -9.70 11.68
N ASN A 56 -9.80 -10.33 10.86
CA ASN A 56 -10.42 -11.63 11.15
C ASN A 56 -9.50 -12.84 10.89
N SER A 57 -8.20 -12.62 10.68
CA SER A 57 -7.21 -13.66 10.37
C SER A 57 -6.60 -14.33 11.61
N THR A 58 -7.24 -14.21 12.78
CA THR A 58 -6.74 -14.74 14.05
C THR A 58 -6.64 -16.28 14.06
N GLU A 59 -5.39 -16.73 14.14
CA GLU A 59 -4.82 -18.00 14.63
C GLU A 59 -5.29 -19.36 14.11
N LYS A 60 -6.50 -19.51 13.54
CA LYS A 60 -6.99 -20.82 13.05
C LYS A 60 -7.41 -20.86 11.58
N SER A 61 -7.41 -19.73 10.89
CA SER A 61 -7.74 -19.69 9.47
C SER A 61 -6.46 -19.77 8.63
N PHE A 62 -6.46 -20.66 7.64
CA PHE A 62 -5.39 -20.96 6.67
C PHE A 62 -4.96 -19.77 5.76
N LEU A 63 -5.14 -18.55 6.24
CA LEU A 63 -5.01 -17.30 5.53
C LEU A 63 -4.21 -16.31 6.37
N SER A 64 -2.90 -16.49 6.46
CA SER A 64 -2.02 -15.41 6.92
C SER A 64 -1.84 -14.40 5.76
N THR A 65 -2.92 -13.70 5.41
CA THR A 65 -2.87 -12.62 4.43
C THR A 65 -2.39 -11.35 5.12
N LYS A 66 -1.37 -10.69 4.57
CA LYS A 66 -0.87 -9.39 5.04
C LYS A 66 -1.03 -8.33 3.96
N LEU A 67 -1.28 -7.09 4.38
CA LEU A 67 -1.29 -5.92 3.51
C LEU A 67 -0.11 -5.03 3.89
N ILE A 68 0.69 -4.66 2.89
CA ILE A 68 1.61 -3.53 2.96
C ILE A 68 1.05 -2.45 2.05
N THR A 69 0.94 -1.24 2.58
CA THR A 69 0.43 -0.10 1.83
C THR A 69 1.29 1.12 2.09
N ALA A 70 1.35 2.02 1.12
CA ALA A 70 1.99 3.32 1.25
C ALA A 70 0.95 4.43 1.09
N ILE A 71 1.08 5.47 1.92
CA ILE A 71 0.27 6.69 1.82
C ILE A 71 1.20 7.91 1.91
N GLY A 72 1.04 8.84 0.99
CA GLY A 72 1.76 10.12 1.05
C GLY A 72 1.33 10.95 2.26
N THR A 73 2.27 11.71 2.83
CA THR A 73 2.02 12.56 4.01
C THR A 73 0.88 13.56 3.81
N ASN A 74 0.72 14.05 2.57
CA ASN A 74 -0.33 15.00 2.19
C ASN A 74 -1.74 14.41 2.27
N PHE A 75 -1.88 13.10 2.46
CA PHE A 75 -3.15 12.38 2.53
C PHE A 75 -3.39 11.71 3.88
N LEU A 76 -2.46 11.88 4.84
CA LEU A 76 -2.61 11.29 6.17
C LEU A 76 -3.84 11.83 6.91
N GLU A 77 -4.14 13.13 6.79
CA GLU A 77 -5.32 13.73 7.40
C GLU A 77 -6.61 13.01 6.94
N ASN A 78 -6.72 12.70 5.64
CA ASN A 78 -7.84 11.94 5.09
C ASN A 78 -7.94 10.52 5.69
N ALA A 79 -6.81 9.87 5.92
CA ALA A 79 -6.75 8.55 6.53
C ALA A 79 -7.10 8.58 8.03
N GLU A 80 -6.75 9.65 8.73
CA GLU A 80 -7.05 9.84 10.15
C GLU A 80 -8.55 10.00 10.43
N PHE A 81 -9.33 10.57 9.50
CA PHE A 81 -10.79 10.63 9.64
C PHE A 81 -11.47 9.26 9.65
N HIS A 82 -10.83 8.22 9.09
CA HIS A 82 -11.33 6.85 9.16
C HIS A 82 -10.77 6.16 10.41
N LYS A 83 -11.48 6.24 11.54
CA LYS A 83 -11.00 5.76 12.85
C LYS A 83 -10.34 4.36 12.83
N PRO A 84 -10.93 3.30 12.26
CA PRO A 84 -10.26 2.00 12.19
C PRO A 84 -8.94 1.99 11.41
N LEU A 85 -8.80 2.87 10.41
CA LEU A 85 -7.57 3.00 9.63
C LEU A 85 -6.53 3.80 10.42
N ALA A 86 -6.96 4.88 11.07
CA ALA A 86 -6.11 5.67 11.96
C ALA A 86 -5.51 4.82 13.09
N ASP A 87 -6.30 3.93 13.68
CA ASP A 87 -5.84 3.02 14.74
C ASP A 87 -4.77 2.04 14.22
N VAL A 88 -4.92 1.54 12.98
CA VAL A 88 -3.90 0.70 12.33
C VAL A 88 -2.63 1.51 12.00
N LEU A 89 -2.78 2.72 11.46
CA LEU A 89 -1.65 3.60 11.15
C LEU A 89 -0.83 3.95 12.40
N LYS A 90 -1.51 4.22 13.53
CA LYS A 90 -0.83 4.50 14.81
C LYS A 90 -0.09 3.29 15.37
N LYS A 91 -0.64 2.08 15.18
CA LYS A 91 -0.08 0.86 15.74
C LYS A 91 1.06 0.27 14.89
N ASP A 92 0.84 0.19 13.58
CA ASP A 92 1.68 -0.57 12.65
C ASP A 92 2.27 0.30 11.52
N GLY A 93 1.99 1.61 11.51
CA GLY A 93 2.50 2.55 10.50
C GLY A 93 3.98 2.86 10.68
N ILE A 94 4.67 2.99 9.54
CA ILE A 94 6.08 3.39 9.49
C ILE A 94 6.14 4.71 8.72
N THR A 95 6.59 5.77 9.39
CA THR A 95 6.85 7.06 8.76
C THR A 95 8.23 7.05 8.12
N LEU A 96 8.30 7.27 6.81
CA LEU A 96 9.56 7.45 6.12
C LEU A 96 9.99 8.91 6.23
N GLU A 97 11.21 9.13 6.72
CA GLU A 97 11.81 10.46 6.79
C GLU A 97 12.22 10.97 5.41
N GLN A 98 12.40 12.29 5.30
CA GLN A 98 12.96 12.88 4.10
C GLN A 98 14.38 12.36 3.85
N MET A 99 14.70 12.13 2.58
CA MET A 99 16.05 11.76 2.19
C MET A 99 17.04 12.86 2.54
N LYS A 100 18.18 12.47 3.10
CA LYS A 100 19.33 13.36 3.25
C LYS A 100 19.87 13.75 1.87
N SER A 101 20.55 14.90 1.77
CA SER A 101 21.06 15.40 0.48
C SER A 101 21.92 14.39 -0.29
N ASN A 102 22.73 13.58 0.41
CA ASN A 102 23.50 12.51 -0.22
C ASN A 102 22.62 11.36 -0.75
N GLN A 103 21.59 10.96 0.00
CA GLN A 103 20.64 9.93 -0.43
C GLN A 103 19.82 10.40 -1.63
N LEU A 104 19.42 11.68 -1.66
CA LEU A 104 18.71 12.27 -2.78
C LEU A 104 19.57 12.24 -4.05
N ARG A 105 20.85 12.65 -3.95
CA ARG A 105 21.81 12.53 -5.06
C ARG A 105 21.94 11.09 -5.54
N GLU A 106 22.12 10.14 -4.62
CA GLU A 106 22.26 8.72 -4.96
C GLU A 106 21.02 8.15 -5.69
N VAL A 107 19.81 8.55 -5.30
CA VAL A 107 18.56 8.10 -5.92
C VAL A 107 18.44 8.59 -7.37
N ILE A 108 19.09 9.70 -7.73
CA ILE A 108 19.14 10.20 -9.10
C ILE A 108 20.32 9.58 -9.87
N GLU A 109 21.52 9.54 -9.28
CA GLU A 109 22.74 9.10 -9.97
C GLU A 109 22.78 7.58 -10.20
N LYS A 110 22.46 6.75 -9.19
CA LYS A 110 22.64 5.29 -9.28
C LYS A 110 21.78 4.63 -10.37
N PRO A 111 20.49 4.97 -10.56
CA PRO A 111 19.71 4.43 -11.67
C PRO A 111 20.29 4.82 -13.03
N THR A 112 20.79 6.04 -13.13
CA THR A 112 21.29 6.63 -14.38
C THR A 112 22.65 6.02 -14.77
N GLN A 113 23.54 5.80 -13.79
CA GLN A 113 24.79 5.06 -13.96
C GLN A 113 24.56 3.61 -14.44
N LYS A 114 23.53 2.92 -13.94
CA LYS A 114 23.17 1.56 -14.42
C LYS A 114 22.77 1.54 -15.89
N LEU A 115 22.34 2.69 -16.44
CA LEU A 115 21.99 2.87 -17.83
C LEU A 115 23.15 3.47 -18.66
N GLY A 116 24.32 3.69 -18.06
CA GLY A 116 25.48 4.30 -18.72
C GLY A 116 25.29 5.79 -19.03
N ILE A 117 24.35 6.45 -18.36
CA ILE A 117 24.07 7.88 -18.53
C ILE A 117 24.73 8.63 -17.38
N GLU A 118 25.40 9.74 -17.69
CA GLU A 118 25.91 10.69 -16.69
C GLU A 118 24.88 11.80 -16.45
N VAL A 119 24.64 12.13 -15.18
CA VAL A 119 23.78 13.25 -14.78
C VAL A 119 24.64 14.50 -14.62
N GLU A 120 24.24 15.62 -15.22
CA GLU A 120 24.91 16.90 -14.97
C GLU A 120 24.87 17.24 -13.47
N LYS A 121 26.03 17.58 -12.88
CA LYS A 121 26.16 17.88 -11.44
C LYS A 121 25.21 18.97 -10.90
N ARG A 122 24.66 19.81 -11.76
CA ARG A 122 23.70 20.88 -11.40
C ARG A 122 22.26 20.38 -11.25
N LEU A 123 21.96 19.17 -11.71
CA LEU A 123 20.64 18.54 -11.65
C LEU A 123 20.49 17.59 -10.45
N VAL A 124 21.50 17.52 -9.57
CA VAL A 124 21.62 16.59 -8.43
C VAL A 124 22.10 17.24 -7.15
#